data_AF-A0A1E1JQP4-F1
#
_entry.id   AF-A0A1E1JQP4-F1
#
_cell.length_a   1.000
_cell.length_b   1.000
_cell.length_c   1.000
_cell.angle_alpha   90.00
_cell.angle_beta   90.00
_cell.angle_gamma   90.00
#
_symmetry.space_group_name_H-M   'P 1'
#
loop_
_entity.id
_entity.type
_entity.pdbx_description
1 polymer ?
#
loop_
_entity_poly.entity_id
_entity_poly.type
_entity_poly.pdbx_seq_one_letter_code
_entity_poly.pdbx_strand_id
1 'polypeptide(L)'
;MSACFRRAVTITLRTTLRSKSVRLRNQSRSKSRFMNSMPGTVTINGDLNNTSALRQVEHIEVDPAFSFRSLAIREEQDDASVRKNYRPFLLDHEVTANDWISKLELSTVTRLAEADLGATGERLKVLVLYGSLRSRSYSKLLAFEASRILFRLGCDVRVYDPADLPMKDDTQHNHPKVQELRDLSRWSDGHVWISPEQHGTLTAVFKNQIDWIPLSVGSVRPTQGRTLAIAEVSGGSQSFNAVNALRILGRWMRMFVIPNQSSVPQAYTQFTSEEDAEGGSRMKPSGNRDRIVDCMEEFVKFTILMRAQFGVFSGEGEEGGGGEGEIVEREGEGGCKGKCTDVSDTAVLKWRAEEFPFLTSDISSERLLFQYRYIP
;
A
#
# COMPACT_ATOMS: atom_id res chain seq x y z
N MET A 1 48.75 32.87 27.83
CA MET A 1 49.06 31.56 28.44
C MET A 1 47.78 30.73 28.34
N SER A 2 47.61 30.01 27.23
CA SER A 2 47.72 28.53 27.13
C SER A 2 46.59 27.77 27.83
N ALA A 3 45.97 26.72 27.29
CA ALA A 3 45.91 26.12 25.96
C ALA A 3 44.88 24.98 26.05
N CYS A 4 44.32 24.60 24.92
CA CYS A 4 43.28 23.61 24.73
C CYS A 4 43.86 22.18 24.52
N PHE A 5 43.06 21.15 24.87
CA PHE A 5 42.98 19.79 24.28
C PHE A 5 44.12 18.75 24.43
N ARG A 6 43.76 17.53 24.88
CA ARG A 6 43.94 16.22 24.19
C ARG A 6 44.02 15.03 25.17
N ARG A 7 43.32 13.93 24.86
CA ARG A 7 43.91 12.56 24.73
C ARG A 7 42.88 11.56 24.16
N ALA A 8 43.13 11.08 22.95
CA ALA A 8 42.76 9.74 22.50
C ALA A 8 43.88 9.24 21.57
N VAL A 9 44.22 7.98 21.74
CA VAL A 9 45.47 7.33 21.32
C VAL A 9 45.42 6.90 19.86
N THR A 10 46.54 7.09 19.16
CA THR A 10 46.85 6.62 17.81
C THR A 10 47.81 5.43 17.91
N ILE A 11 47.58 4.37 17.14
CA ILE A 11 48.62 3.41 16.75
C ILE A 11 48.63 3.35 15.22
N THR A 12 49.79 3.67 14.63
CA THR A 12 50.06 3.58 13.20
C THR A 12 51.42 2.93 13.02
N LEU A 13 51.53 1.93 12.14
CA LEU A 13 52.81 1.38 11.68
C LEU A 13 52.89 1.48 10.15
N ARG A 14 54.04 2.01 9.72
CA ARG A 14 54.49 2.38 8.37
C ARG A 14 54.86 1.17 7.51
N THR A 15 54.96 1.37 6.19
CA THR A 15 56.16 1.08 5.35
C THR A 15 55.90 1.54 3.90
N THR A 16 56.47 2.67 3.45
CA THR A 16 57.67 2.85 2.59
C THR A 16 57.54 2.50 1.10
N LEU A 17 57.67 3.55 0.27
CA LEU A 17 57.80 3.59 -1.20
C LEU A 17 59.10 2.99 -1.73
N ARG A 18 59.06 2.45 -2.97
CA ARG A 18 60.06 2.75 -4.02
C ARG A 18 59.58 2.36 -5.42
N SER A 19 59.83 3.26 -6.37
CA SER A 19 59.54 3.14 -7.81
C SER A 19 60.62 2.34 -8.56
N LYS A 20 60.25 1.76 -9.71
CA LYS A 20 61.09 1.67 -10.92
C LYS A 20 60.24 1.27 -12.15
N SER A 21 60.55 1.93 -13.26
CA SER A 21 59.91 1.86 -14.58
C SER A 21 60.73 0.93 -15.50
N VAL A 22 60.09 0.08 -16.32
CA VAL A 22 60.71 -0.55 -17.52
C VAL A 22 59.63 -0.77 -18.61
N ARG A 23 59.99 -0.40 -19.85
CA ARG A 23 59.20 -0.44 -21.10
C ARG A 23 59.15 -1.83 -21.77
N LEU A 24 57.99 -2.11 -22.39
CA LEU A 24 57.70 -2.74 -23.70
C LEU A 24 58.65 -3.79 -24.31
N ARG A 25 58.10 -4.97 -24.67
CA ARG A 25 58.27 -5.57 -26.03
C ARG A 25 57.22 -6.65 -26.34
N ASN A 26 56.70 -6.56 -27.56
CA ASN A 26 55.84 -7.52 -28.28
C ASN A 26 56.60 -8.78 -28.75
N GLN A 27 55.84 -9.86 -28.99
CA GLN A 27 55.94 -10.94 -30.00
C GLN A 27 55.70 -12.31 -29.34
N SER A 28 54.66 -13.12 -29.59
CA SER A 28 53.99 -13.67 -30.80
C SER A 28 54.27 -15.19 -30.93
N ARG A 29 53.21 -15.96 -31.22
CA ARG A 29 53.14 -17.38 -31.68
C ARG A 29 53.41 -18.47 -30.61
N SER A 30 52.77 -19.65 -30.57
CA SER A 30 51.61 -20.24 -31.27
C SER A 30 51.26 -21.59 -30.61
N LYS A 31 49.97 -21.99 -30.64
CA LYS A 31 49.41 -23.38 -30.61
C LYS A 31 49.84 -24.29 -29.42
N SER A 32 48.97 -24.97 -28.68
CA SER A 32 47.80 -25.75 -29.11
C SER A 32 47.01 -26.26 -27.90
N ARG A 33 45.73 -26.59 -28.18
CA ARG A 33 44.99 -27.78 -27.71
C ARG A 33 44.24 -27.76 -26.36
N PHE A 34 42.97 -28.12 -26.55
CA PHE A 34 42.04 -28.90 -25.73
C PHE A 34 41.31 -28.21 -24.57
N MET A 35 39.98 -28.21 -24.80
CA MET A 35 38.85 -27.82 -23.98
C MET A 35 38.95 -28.31 -22.53
N ASN A 36 38.63 -27.40 -21.61
CA ASN A 36 37.87 -27.71 -20.40
C ASN A 36 36.85 -26.58 -20.22
N SER A 37 35.57 -26.91 -20.27
CA SER A 37 34.48 -25.98 -20.00
C SER A 37 34.55 -25.53 -18.54
N MET A 38 35.00 -24.30 -18.33
CA MET A 38 34.88 -23.61 -17.04
C MET A 38 33.40 -23.28 -16.76
N PRO A 39 32.97 -23.28 -15.48
CA PRO A 39 31.63 -22.86 -15.10
C PRO A 39 31.39 -21.43 -15.60
N GLY A 40 30.20 -21.19 -16.13
CA GLY A 40 29.83 -19.93 -16.76
C GLY A 40 30.31 -18.74 -15.92
N THR A 41 31.15 -17.91 -16.52
CA THR A 41 31.59 -16.64 -15.95
C THR A 41 30.33 -15.83 -15.71
N VAL A 42 29.87 -15.75 -14.46
CA VAL A 42 28.84 -14.77 -14.08
C VAL A 42 29.42 -13.42 -14.46
N THR A 43 28.85 -12.80 -15.49
CA THR A 43 29.28 -11.49 -15.96
C THR A 43 28.79 -10.50 -14.92
N ILE A 44 29.63 -10.20 -13.93
CA ILE A 44 29.39 -9.13 -12.98
C ILE A 44 29.59 -7.83 -13.76
N ASN A 45 28.54 -7.35 -14.42
CA ASN A 45 28.60 -6.18 -15.31
C ASN A 45 28.82 -4.85 -14.58
N GLY A 46 29.05 -4.85 -13.26
CA GLY A 46 29.25 -3.63 -12.47
C GLY A 46 28.05 -2.68 -12.48
N ASP A 47 26.93 -3.11 -13.05
CA ASP A 47 25.70 -2.35 -13.27
C ASP A 47 24.88 -2.37 -11.99
N LEU A 48 25.28 -1.53 -11.03
CA LEU A 48 24.59 -1.35 -9.75
C LEU A 48 23.10 -0.99 -9.93
N ASN A 49 22.75 -0.38 -11.06
CA ASN A 49 21.39 0.07 -11.37
C ASN A 49 20.58 -0.96 -12.17
N ASN A 50 21.15 -2.13 -12.48
CA ASN A 50 20.52 -3.18 -13.27
C ASN A 50 19.90 -2.65 -14.58
N THR A 51 20.57 -1.67 -15.19
CA THR A 51 20.25 -1.02 -16.48
C THR A 51 20.01 -2.06 -17.58
N SER A 52 20.77 -3.15 -17.55
CA SER A 52 20.62 -4.29 -18.49
C SER A 52 19.29 -5.06 -18.36
N ALA A 53 18.59 -4.95 -17.24
CA ALA A 53 17.25 -5.50 -17.02
C ALA A 53 16.13 -4.45 -17.19
N LEU A 54 16.46 -3.23 -17.65
CA LEU A 54 15.45 -2.22 -17.95
C LEU A 54 14.49 -2.75 -19.01
N ARG A 55 13.22 -2.89 -18.63
CA ARG A 55 12.14 -3.13 -19.58
C ARG A 55 11.99 -1.90 -20.45
N GLN A 56 11.66 -2.10 -21.73
CA GLN A 56 11.28 -0.98 -22.60
C GLN A 56 10.12 -0.22 -21.97
N VAL A 57 10.27 1.09 -21.85
CA VAL A 57 9.23 1.98 -21.37
C VAL A 57 8.36 2.35 -22.55
N GLU A 58 7.15 1.80 -22.61
CA GLU A 58 6.13 2.29 -23.53
C GLU A 58 5.56 3.60 -22.96
N HIS A 59 5.54 4.65 -23.78
CA HIS A 59 4.95 5.92 -23.38
C HIS A 59 3.43 5.81 -23.57
N ILE A 60 2.68 5.76 -22.47
CA ILE A 60 1.21 5.78 -22.54
C ILE A 60 0.80 7.17 -23.01
N GLU A 61 0.17 7.25 -24.19
CA GLU A 61 -0.38 8.50 -24.69
C GLU A 61 -1.57 8.94 -23.83
N VAL A 62 -1.61 10.23 -23.51
CA VAL A 62 -2.72 10.83 -22.76
C VAL A 62 -3.95 10.85 -23.66
N ASP A 63 -5.03 10.21 -23.22
CA ASP A 63 -6.30 10.25 -23.93
C ASP A 63 -7.01 11.60 -23.66
N PRO A 64 -7.16 12.48 -24.67
CA PRO A 64 -7.78 13.78 -24.48
C PRO A 64 -9.23 13.71 -23.98
N ALA A 65 -9.95 12.60 -24.23
CA ALA A 65 -11.34 12.43 -23.78
C ALA A 65 -11.46 12.22 -22.27
N PHE A 66 -10.38 11.76 -21.62
CA PHE A 66 -10.31 11.51 -20.18
C PHE A 66 -9.44 12.52 -19.45
N SER A 67 -8.77 13.41 -20.18
CA SER A 67 -7.94 14.44 -19.58
C SER A 67 -8.78 15.38 -18.73
N PHE A 68 -8.28 15.65 -17.51
CA PHE A 68 -8.92 16.44 -16.47
C PHE A 68 -10.34 16.00 -16.01
N ARG A 69 -10.88 14.91 -16.56
CA ARG A 69 -12.24 14.43 -16.27
C ARG A 69 -12.37 13.95 -14.83
N SER A 70 -13.52 14.26 -14.22
CA SER A 70 -13.88 13.81 -12.87
C SER A 70 -15.02 12.79 -12.93
N LEU A 71 -14.88 11.71 -12.17
CA LEU A 71 -15.90 10.68 -11.95
C LEU A 71 -16.54 10.79 -10.55
N ALA A 72 -16.28 11.90 -9.86
CA ALA A 72 -16.80 12.19 -8.53
C ALA A 72 -18.33 12.05 -8.45
N ILE A 73 -18.80 11.53 -7.31
CA ILE A 73 -20.23 11.39 -7.04
C ILE A 73 -20.82 12.79 -6.89
N ARG A 74 -21.81 13.11 -7.73
CA ARG A 74 -22.53 14.39 -7.66
C ARG A 74 -23.39 14.42 -6.41
N GLU A 75 -23.60 15.61 -5.85
CA GLU A 75 -24.40 15.78 -4.64
C GLU A 75 -25.82 15.20 -4.77
N GLU A 76 -26.44 15.34 -5.94
CA GLU A 76 -27.76 14.77 -6.26
C GLU A 76 -27.82 13.23 -6.28
N GLN A 77 -26.67 12.58 -6.46
CA GLN A 77 -26.52 11.12 -6.52
C GLN A 77 -25.94 10.56 -5.22
N ASP A 78 -25.60 11.43 -4.27
CA ASP A 78 -24.88 11.09 -3.06
C ASP A 78 -25.86 10.94 -1.90
N ASP A 79 -25.70 9.88 -1.09
CA ASP A 79 -26.51 9.75 0.11
C ASP A 79 -26.15 10.87 1.10
N ALA A 80 -27.15 11.66 1.48
CA ALA A 80 -26.94 12.85 2.31
C ALA A 80 -26.31 12.53 3.68
N SER A 81 -26.63 11.36 4.26
CA SER A 81 -26.08 10.93 5.54
C SER A 81 -24.61 10.50 5.39
N VAL A 82 -24.28 9.75 4.34
CA VAL A 82 -22.91 9.33 4.03
C VAL A 82 -22.04 10.53 3.72
N ARG A 83 -22.52 11.45 2.87
CA ARG A 83 -21.83 12.69 2.52
C ARG A 83 -21.49 13.52 3.74
N LYS A 84 -22.45 13.72 4.64
CA LYS A 84 -22.26 14.48 5.86
C LYS A 84 -21.29 13.81 6.84
N ASN A 85 -21.43 12.51 7.07
CA ASN A 85 -20.72 11.83 8.14
C ASN A 85 -19.32 11.36 7.73
N TYR A 86 -19.13 10.99 6.46
CA TYR A 86 -17.90 10.32 6.00
C TYR A 86 -17.10 11.12 4.98
N ARG A 87 -17.62 12.24 4.46
CA ARG A 87 -16.94 13.05 3.44
C ARG A 87 -16.65 14.48 3.87
N PRO A 88 -16.04 14.70 5.06
CA PRO A 88 -15.64 16.04 5.51
C PRO A 88 -14.51 16.65 4.66
N PHE A 89 -13.94 15.90 3.73
CA PHE A 89 -12.91 16.38 2.80
C PHE A 89 -13.50 17.13 1.60
N LEU A 90 -14.81 17.04 1.35
CA LEU A 90 -15.43 17.75 0.23
C LEU A 90 -15.41 19.25 0.47
N LEU A 91 -15.02 19.98 -0.58
CA LEU A 91 -14.97 21.44 -0.58
C LEU A 91 -16.16 21.98 -1.38
N ASP A 92 -16.37 23.28 -1.30
CA ASP A 92 -17.36 23.96 -2.13
C ASP A 92 -17.12 23.69 -3.62
N HIS A 93 -18.20 23.70 -4.41
CA HIS A 93 -18.14 23.35 -5.83
C HIS A 93 -17.19 24.27 -6.61
N GLU A 94 -17.19 25.58 -6.32
CA GLU A 94 -16.30 26.54 -6.97
C GLU A 94 -14.82 26.28 -6.68
N VAL A 95 -14.51 25.91 -5.43
CA VAL A 95 -13.15 25.54 -5.04
C VAL A 95 -12.77 24.25 -5.76
N THR A 96 -13.57 23.20 -5.62
CA THR A 96 -13.32 21.87 -6.21
C THR A 96 -13.12 21.91 -7.72
N ALA A 97 -13.84 22.79 -8.43
CA ALA A 97 -13.67 22.94 -9.87
C ALA A 97 -12.30 23.52 -10.26
N ASN A 98 -11.71 24.37 -9.42
CA ASN A 98 -10.50 25.14 -9.73
C ASN A 98 -9.28 24.74 -8.91
N ASP A 99 -9.44 23.76 -8.03
CA ASP A 99 -8.42 23.29 -7.11
C ASP A 99 -7.27 22.59 -7.85
N TRP A 100 -6.20 22.28 -7.14
CA TRP A 100 -5.04 21.64 -7.76
C TRP A 100 -5.29 20.18 -8.16
N ILE A 101 -6.25 19.52 -7.52
CA ILE A 101 -6.62 18.12 -7.80
C ILE A 101 -7.40 18.04 -9.11
N SER A 102 -8.26 19.02 -9.42
CA SER A 102 -8.98 19.12 -10.69
C SER A 102 -8.05 19.30 -11.89
N LYS A 103 -6.87 19.87 -11.65
CA LYS A 103 -5.80 20.09 -12.63
C LYS A 103 -4.82 18.92 -12.76
N LEU A 104 -5.00 17.82 -12.02
CA LEU A 104 -4.15 16.64 -12.18
C LEU A 104 -4.51 15.91 -13.47
N GLU A 105 -3.49 15.50 -14.20
CA GLU A 105 -3.65 14.68 -15.39
C GLU A 105 -3.65 13.19 -15.01
N LEU A 106 -4.84 12.59 -14.99
CA LEU A 106 -5.10 11.22 -14.53
C LEU A 106 -5.82 10.35 -15.59
N SER A 107 -5.78 10.73 -16.87
CA SER A 107 -6.59 10.13 -17.95
C SER A 107 -6.56 8.60 -17.97
N THR A 108 -5.38 8.00 -17.82
CA THR A 108 -5.21 6.55 -17.85
C THR A 108 -6.00 5.87 -16.73
N VAL A 109 -5.90 6.36 -15.49
CA VAL A 109 -6.64 5.79 -14.35
C VAL A 109 -8.12 6.09 -14.44
N THR A 110 -8.48 7.31 -14.83
CA THR A 110 -9.88 7.70 -15.02
C THR A 110 -10.57 6.79 -16.04
N ARG A 111 -9.90 6.47 -17.16
CA ARG A 111 -10.41 5.53 -18.16
C ARG A 111 -10.61 4.13 -17.59
N LEU A 112 -9.64 3.62 -16.83
CA LEU A 112 -9.75 2.32 -16.18
C LEU A 112 -10.90 2.27 -15.16
N ALA A 113 -11.02 3.30 -14.32
CA ALA A 113 -12.08 3.40 -13.32
C ALA A 113 -13.48 3.53 -13.96
N GLU A 114 -13.62 4.29 -15.05
CA GLU A 114 -14.89 4.37 -15.79
C GLU A 114 -15.27 3.02 -16.43
N ALA A 115 -14.32 2.33 -17.05
CA ALA A 115 -14.56 1.02 -17.65
C ALA A 115 -14.97 -0.02 -16.58
N ASP A 116 -14.28 -0.03 -15.45
CA ASP A 116 -14.55 -0.91 -14.31
C ASP A 116 -15.93 -0.63 -13.67
N LEU A 117 -16.29 0.65 -13.52
CA LEU A 117 -17.62 1.06 -13.09
C LEU A 117 -18.70 0.63 -14.09
N GLY A 118 -18.45 0.78 -15.39
CA GLY A 118 -19.38 0.34 -16.44
C GLY A 118 -19.57 -1.17 -16.49
N ALA A 119 -18.51 -1.94 -16.24
CA ALA A 119 -18.55 -3.40 -16.28
C ALA A 119 -19.26 -4.03 -15.07
N THR A 120 -19.14 -3.41 -13.90
CA THR A 120 -19.66 -3.98 -12.62
C THR A 120 -20.91 -3.29 -12.11
N GLY A 121 -21.17 -2.06 -12.51
CA GLY A 121 -22.20 -1.21 -11.93
C GLY A 121 -21.89 -0.71 -10.52
N GLU A 122 -20.72 -1.06 -9.95
CA GLU A 122 -20.34 -0.70 -8.58
C GLU A 122 -19.02 0.08 -8.53
N ARG A 123 -19.02 1.17 -7.76
CA ARG A 123 -17.82 1.97 -7.47
C ARG A 123 -16.91 1.26 -6.49
N LEU A 124 -15.61 1.50 -6.62
CA LEU A 124 -14.61 1.07 -5.62
C LEU A 124 -14.91 1.72 -4.27
N LYS A 125 -15.04 0.89 -3.23
CA LYS A 125 -15.35 1.31 -1.86
C LYS A 125 -14.06 1.46 -1.07
N VAL A 126 -13.75 2.67 -0.61
CA VAL A 126 -12.48 2.97 0.06
C VAL A 126 -12.69 3.52 1.45
N LEU A 127 -12.15 2.81 2.45
CA LEU A 127 -12.10 3.28 3.83
C LEU A 127 -10.77 3.99 4.10
N VAL A 128 -10.85 5.22 4.60
CA VAL A 128 -9.67 6.01 4.96
C VAL A 128 -9.58 6.18 6.47
N LEU A 129 -8.45 5.78 7.05
CA LEU A 129 -8.14 5.87 8.48
C LEU A 129 -6.98 6.84 8.72
N TYR A 130 -7.07 7.67 9.76
CA TYR A 130 -6.00 8.59 10.16
C TYR A 130 -5.63 8.47 11.64
N GLY A 131 -4.37 8.79 11.97
CA GLY A 131 -3.77 8.49 13.29
C GLY A 131 -3.64 9.66 14.28
N SER A 132 -4.42 10.73 14.18
CA SER A 132 -4.30 11.84 15.15
C SER A 132 -5.61 12.60 15.36
N LEU A 133 -5.92 12.81 16.64
CA LEU A 133 -7.08 13.57 17.14
C LEU A 133 -6.75 15.03 17.46
N ARG A 134 -5.54 15.51 17.11
CA ARG A 134 -5.19 16.94 17.27
C ARG A 134 -6.13 17.81 16.44
N SER A 135 -6.43 19.01 16.94
CA SER A 135 -7.21 20.02 16.20
C SER A 135 -6.64 20.25 14.80
N ARG A 136 -5.34 20.49 14.71
CA ARG A 136 -4.58 20.54 13.46
C ARG A 136 -3.77 19.26 13.26
N SER A 137 -4.40 18.27 12.64
CA SER A 137 -3.83 16.94 12.41
C SER A 137 -3.35 16.78 10.96
N TYR A 138 -2.02 16.78 10.74
CA TYR A 138 -1.46 16.64 9.38
C TYR A 138 -1.74 15.29 8.73
N SER A 139 -1.90 14.21 9.51
CA SER A 139 -2.32 12.91 8.97
C SER A 139 -3.77 12.95 8.49
N LYS A 140 -4.65 13.69 9.20
CA LYS A 140 -6.04 13.94 8.76
C LYS A 140 -6.08 14.79 7.50
N LEU A 141 -5.25 15.84 7.41
CA LEU A 141 -5.16 16.67 6.20
C LEU A 141 -4.65 15.86 5.00
N LEU A 142 -3.62 15.04 5.17
CA LEU A 142 -3.12 14.15 4.12
C LEU A 142 -4.19 13.11 3.72
N ALA A 143 -4.96 12.60 4.68
CA ALA A 143 -6.08 11.69 4.42
C ALA A 143 -7.17 12.36 3.58
N PHE A 144 -7.45 13.64 3.82
CA PHE A 144 -8.39 14.40 3.00
C PHE A 144 -7.89 14.63 1.58
N GLU A 145 -6.60 14.92 1.37
CA GLU A 145 -6.06 15.04 0.01
C GLU A 145 -6.09 13.71 -0.75
N ALA A 146 -5.70 12.61 -0.10
CA ALA A 146 -5.85 11.26 -0.65
C ALA A 146 -7.31 10.96 -1.02
N SER A 147 -8.25 11.31 -0.13
CA SER A 147 -9.68 11.09 -0.34
C SER A 147 -10.23 11.89 -1.51
N ARG A 148 -9.80 13.15 -1.68
CA ARG A 148 -10.21 14.00 -2.83
C ARG A 148 -9.73 13.43 -4.16
N ILE A 149 -8.49 12.94 -4.23
CA ILE A 149 -7.94 12.30 -5.44
C ILE A 149 -8.77 11.05 -5.78
N LEU A 150 -8.98 10.16 -4.81
CA LEU A 150 -9.77 8.94 -5.02
C LEU A 150 -11.23 9.22 -5.37
N PHE A 151 -11.83 10.23 -4.75
CA PHE A 151 -13.19 10.65 -5.04
C PHE A 151 -13.31 11.18 -6.47
N ARG A 152 -12.34 11.99 -6.93
CA ARG A 152 -12.26 12.43 -8.33
C ARG A 152 -12.12 11.26 -9.32
N LEU A 153 -11.39 10.21 -8.94
CA LEU A 153 -11.27 8.97 -9.71
C LEU A 153 -12.53 8.08 -9.67
N GLY A 154 -13.58 8.50 -8.96
CA GLY A 154 -14.88 7.83 -8.95
C GLY A 154 -15.08 6.78 -7.86
N CYS A 155 -14.18 6.71 -6.88
CA CYS A 155 -14.34 5.84 -5.72
C CYS A 155 -15.44 6.37 -4.77
N ASP A 156 -16.20 5.49 -4.13
CA ASP A 156 -16.95 5.82 -2.92
C ASP A 156 -15.96 5.83 -1.76
N VAL A 157 -15.62 7.02 -1.27
CA VAL A 157 -14.62 7.20 -0.21
C VAL A 157 -15.33 7.56 1.09
N ARG A 158 -14.99 6.86 2.17
CA ARG A 158 -15.47 7.14 3.53
C ARG A 158 -14.29 7.30 4.49
N VAL A 159 -14.18 8.48 5.10
CA VAL A 159 -13.19 8.74 6.13
C VAL A 159 -13.81 8.47 7.49
N TYR A 160 -13.20 7.55 8.25
CA TYR A 160 -13.64 7.27 9.62
C TYR A 160 -13.04 8.29 10.60
N ASP A 161 -13.88 8.90 11.43
CA ASP A 161 -13.42 9.73 12.55
C ASP A 161 -13.21 8.86 13.80
N PRO A 162 -11.97 8.72 14.32
CA PRO A 162 -11.70 7.90 15.50
C PRO A 162 -12.01 8.61 16.83
N ALA A 163 -12.58 9.81 16.83
CA ALA A 163 -13.09 10.43 18.04
C ALA A 163 -14.08 9.49 18.77
N ASP A 164 -13.97 9.43 20.09
CA ASP A 164 -14.79 8.59 20.97
C ASP A 164 -14.68 7.07 20.73
N LEU A 165 -13.72 6.59 19.94
CA LEU A 165 -13.41 5.17 19.85
C LEU A 165 -12.77 4.70 21.17
N PRO A 166 -13.39 3.77 21.93
CA PRO A 166 -12.80 3.26 23.16
C PRO A 166 -11.46 2.58 22.92
N MET A 167 -10.61 2.52 23.95
CA MET A 167 -9.40 1.70 23.89
C MET A 167 -9.80 0.23 23.75
N LYS A 168 -9.08 -0.53 22.93
CA LYS A 168 -9.36 -1.96 22.75
C LYS A 168 -9.35 -2.70 24.09
N ASP A 169 -10.48 -3.29 24.41
CA ASP A 169 -10.71 -4.14 25.57
C ASP A 169 -11.54 -5.37 25.18
N ASP A 170 -11.92 -6.19 26.16
CA ASP A 170 -12.66 -7.43 25.93
C ASP A 170 -14.20 -7.26 26.06
N THR A 171 -14.69 -6.05 26.33
CA THR A 171 -16.10 -5.84 26.69
C THR A 171 -16.84 -4.89 25.75
N GLN A 172 -16.19 -3.86 25.23
CA GLN A 172 -16.85 -2.77 24.48
C GLN A 172 -17.08 -3.09 23.00
N HIS A 173 -17.26 -4.37 22.66
CA HIS A 173 -17.50 -4.82 21.29
C HIS A 173 -18.73 -4.17 20.64
N ASN A 174 -19.77 -3.88 21.42
CA ASN A 174 -21.02 -3.28 20.93
C ASN A 174 -21.01 -1.74 20.94
N HIS A 175 -19.87 -1.11 21.24
CA HIS A 175 -19.77 0.35 21.21
C HIS A 175 -20.06 0.89 19.80
N PRO A 176 -20.89 1.94 19.63
CA PRO A 176 -21.29 2.43 18.30
C PRO A 176 -20.13 2.70 17.35
N LYS A 177 -19.06 3.35 17.84
CA LYS A 177 -17.83 3.60 17.06
C LYS A 177 -17.09 2.32 16.63
N VAL A 178 -17.13 1.27 17.45
CA VAL A 178 -16.51 -0.02 17.13
C VAL A 178 -17.30 -0.72 16.02
N GLN A 179 -18.63 -0.72 16.13
CA GLN A 179 -19.52 -1.29 15.10
C GLN A 179 -19.37 -0.53 13.79
N GLU A 180 -19.42 0.80 13.84
CA GLU A 180 -19.19 1.67 12.68
C GLU A 180 -17.87 1.34 11.96
N LEU A 181 -16.76 1.26 12.69
CA LEU A 181 -15.46 0.93 12.11
C LEU A 181 -15.45 -0.46 11.44
N ARG A 182 -16.06 -1.45 12.08
CA ARG A 182 -16.15 -2.83 11.55
C ARG A 182 -17.02 -2.89 10.30
N ASP A 183 -18.14 -2.19 10.30
CA ASP A 183 -19.07 -2.13 9.16
C ASP A 183 -18.42 -1.40 7.97
N LEU A 184 -17.69 -0.32 8.22
CA LEU A 184 -16.91 0.37 7.19
C LEU A 184 -15.79 -0.53 6.63
N SER A 185 -15.07 -1.27 7.48
CA SER A 185 -14.04 -2.21 7.02
C SER A 185 -14.66 -3.31 6.15
N ARG A 186 -15.78 -3.89 6.61
CA ARG A 186 -16.53 -4.92 5.85
C ARG A 186 -17.02 -4.38 4.51
N TRP A 187 -17.52 -3.15 4.47
CA TRP A 187 -18.04 -2.49 3.27
C TRP A 187 -16.96 -2.21 2.21
N SER A 188 -15.71 -1.96 2.62
CA SER A 188 -14.65 -1.53 1.72
C SER A 188 -14.11 -2.62 0.78
N ASP A 189 -13.59 -2.22 -0.38
CA ASP A 189 -12.73 -3.03 -1.26
C ASP A 189 -11.24 -2.83 -0.97
N GLY A 190 -10.90 -1.67 -0.37
CA GLY A 190 -9.54 -1.33 0.01
C GLY A 190 -9.48 -0.21 1.04
N HIS A 191 -8.33 -0.09 1.71
CA HIS A 191 -8.11 0.94 2.71
C HIS A 191 -6.98 1.91 2.32
N VAL A 192 -7.04 3.11 2.87
CA VAL A 192 -5.92 4.05 2.96
C VAL A 192 -5.60 4.32 4.43
N TRP A 193 -4.38 4.01 4.85
CA TRP A 193 -3.94 4.13 6.24
C TRP A 193 -2.90 5.23 6.39
N ILE A 194 -3.21 6.25 7.18
CA ILE A 194 -2.32 7.40 7.38
C ILE A 194 -2.02 7.64 8.86
N SER A 195 -0.84 7.23 9.31
CA SER A 195 -0.39 7.49 10.69
C SER A 195 0.64 8.61 10.72
N PRO A 196 0.56 9.55 11.69
CA PRO A 196 1.74 10.31 12.05
C PRO A 196 2.80 9.37 12.65
N GLU A 197 4.04 9.86 12.66
CA GLU A 197 5.09 9.28 13.50
C GLU A 197 5.14 10.00 14.84
N GLN A 198 5.00 9.23 15.94
CA GLN A 198 5.14 9.72 17.30
C GLN A 198 6.14 8.84 18.05
N HIS A 199 7.16 9.47 18.64
CA HIS A 199 8.28 8.77 19.29
C HIS A 199 8.92 7.67 18.41
N GLY A 200 9.01 7.92 17.09
CA GLY A 200 9.64 7.00 16.15
C GLY A 200 8.76 5.82 15.69
N THR A 201 7.46 5.80 16.01
CA THR A 201 6.55 4.71 15.65
C THR A 201 5.15 5.21 15.26
N LEU A 202 4.30 4.30 14.78
CA LEU A 202 2.89 4.59 14.53
C LEU A 202 2.16 4.98 15.81
N THR A 203 1.10 5.78 15.68
CA THR A 203 0.40 6.31 16.85
C THR A 203 -0.52 5.29 17.54
N ALA A 204 -0.72 5.46 18.85
CA ALA A 204 -1.70 4.68 19.60
C ALA A 204 -3.13 4.86 19.06
N VAL A 205 -3.50 6.06 18.62
CA VAL A 205 -4.79 6.36 17.98
C VAL A 205 -4.97 5.50 16.72
N PHE A 206 -3.94 5.38 15.88
CA PHE A 206 -4.01 4.54 14.69
C PHE A 206 -4.06 3.06 15.05
N LYS A 207 -3.17 2.62 15.94
CA LYS A 207 -3.10 1.20 16.36
C LYS A 207 -4.41 0.71 16.96
N ASN A 208 -5.05 1.54 17.79
CA ASN A 208 -6.33 1.22 18.43
C ASN A 208 -7.44 0.95 17.40
N GLN A 209 -7.48 1.71 16.30
CA GLN A 209 -8.44 1.45 15.21
C GLN A 209 -8.22 0.04 14.61
N ILE A 210 -6.98 -0.30 14.26
CA ILE A 210 -6.68 -1.62 13.69
C ILE A 210 -6.98 -2.76 14.67
N ASP A 211 -6.72 -2.56 15.97
CA ASP A 211 -6.97 -3.56 17.01
C ASP A 211 -8.46 -3.87 17.22
N TRP A 212 -9.35 -2.97 16.81
CA TRP A 212 -10.79 -3.21 16.82
C TRP A 212 -11.29 -4.00 15.62
N ILE A 213 -10.53 -4.09 14.53
CA ILE A 213 -10.85 -4.84 13.33
C ILE A 213 -10.37 -6.29 13.52
N PRO A 214 -11.28 -7.26 13.68
CA PRO A 214 -10.89 -8.66 13.84
C PRO A 214 -10.48 -9.27 12.50
N LEU A 215 -9.63 -10.31 12.55
CA LEU A 215 -9.29 -11.09 11.36
C LEU A 215 -10.47 -11.92 10.83
N SER A 216 -11.38 -12.33 11.72
CA SER A 216 -12.61 -13.04 11.37
C SER A 216 -13.75 -12.67 12.31
N VAL A 217 -14.97 -12.61 11.75
CA VAL A 217 -16.24 -12.60 12.49
C VAL A 217 -17.11 -13.69 11.89
N GLY A 218 -17.11 -14.87 12.53
CA GLY A 218 -17.67 -16.08 11.92
C GLY A 218 -16.90 -16.46 10.66
N SER A 219 -17.60 -16.62 9.54
CA SER A 219 -17.02 -16.90 8.21
C SER A 219 -16.48 -15.64 7.50
N VAL A 220 -16.89 -14.44 7.92
CA VAL A 220 -16.52 -13.21 7.20
C VAL A 220 -15.16 -12.72 7.65
N ARG A 221 -14.30 -12.38 6.68
CA ARG A 221 -12.94 -11.85 6.89
C ARG A 221 -12.89 -10.37 6.46
N PRO A 222 -13.05 -9.40 7.39
CA PRO A 222 -13.29 -7.98 7.06
C PRO A 222 -12.13 -7.23 6.40
N THR A 223 -10.94 -7.81 6.30
CA THR A 223 -9.77 -7.19 5.65
C THR A 223 -9.07 -8.10 4.64
N GLN A 224 -9.33 -9.41 4.66
CA GLN A 224 -8.60 -10.35 3.81
C GLN A 224 -8.86 -10.04 2.33
N GLY A 225 -7.80 -10.11 1.51
CA GLY A 225 -7.89 -9.93 0.07
C GLY A 225 -7.97 -8.48 -0.40
N ARG A 226 -8.34 -7.54 0.48
CA ARG A 226 -8.48 -6.11 0.17
C ARG A 226 -7.14 -5.44 -0.09
N THR A 227 -7.14 -4.39 -0.91
CA THR A 227 -5.96 -3.58 -1.19
C THR A 227 -5.70 -2.57 -0.07
N LEU A 228 -4.43 -2.19 0.13
CA LEU A 228 -4.04 -1.21 1.14
C LEU A 228 -3.01 -0.23 0.59
N ALA A 229 -3.31 1.07 0.66
CA ALA A 229 -2.32 2.13 0.53
C ALA A 229 -1.92 2.67 1.91
N ILE A 230 -0.63 2.97 2.07
CA ILE A 230 -0.08 3.46 3.34
C ILE A 230 0.62 4.80 3.15
N ALA A 231 0.46 5.69 4.10
CA ALA A 231 1.18 6.95 4.17
C ALA A 231 1.53 7.33 5.62
N GLU A 232 2.54 8.16 5.76
CA GLU A 232 2.86 8.79 7.05
C GLU A 232 3.15 10.28 6.92
N VAL A 233 3.07 10.96 8.07
CA VAL A 233 3.54 12.33 8.24
C VAL A 233 4.49 12.39 9.43
N SER A 234 5.58 13.14 9.31
CA SER A 234 6.50 13.40 10.42
C SER A 234 6.65 14.90 10.68
N GLY A 235 6.92 15.26 11.94
CA GLY A 235 7.24 16.63 12.31
C GLY A 235 8.70 17.01 12.05
N GLY A 236 9.57 16.02 11.82
CA GLY A 236 11.02 16.20 11.65
C GLY A 236 11.48 15.84 10.25
N SER A 237 12.73 15.38 10.15
CA SER A 237 13.29 14.83 8.90
C SER A 237 12.48 13.62 8.40
N GLN A 238 12.69 13.27 7.13
CA GLN A 238 12.01 12.13 6.53
C GLN A 238 12.37 10.85 7.29
N SER A 239 11.34 10.06 7.56
CA SER A 239 11.39 8.76 8.20
C SER A 239 10.62 7.77 7.33
N PHE A 240 10.65 6.50 7.71
CA PHE A 240 9.78 5.47 7.13
C PHE A 240 9.27 4.51 8.21
N ASN A 241 9.43 4.84 9.50
CA ASN A 241 9.19 3.88 10.57
C ASN A 241 7.69 3.55 10.69
N ALA A 242 6.81 4.55 10.61
CA ALA A 242 5.38 4.32 10.72
C ALA A 242 4.86 3.57 9.49
N VAL A 243 5.23 3.95 8.26
CA VAL A 243 4.84 3.18 7.04
C VAL A 243 5.39 1.76 7.04
N ASN A 244 6.61 1.52 7.51
CA ASN A 244 7.14 0.16 7.63
C ASN A 244 6.32 -0.69 8.62
N ALA A 245 5.95 -0.11 9.75
CA ALA A 245 5.08 -0.79 10.71
C ALA A 245 3.66 -1.02 10.14
N LEU A 246 3.07 -0.03 9.44
CA LEU A 246 1.79 -0.16 8.75
C LEU A 246 1.81 -1.25 7.69
N ARG A 247 2.91 -1.40 6.94
CA ARG A 247 3.08 -2.47 5.95
C ARG A 247 3.07 -3.86 6.59
N ILE A 248 3.77 -4.02 7.72
CA ILE A 248 3.78 -5.26 8.50
C ILE A 248 2.38 -5.54 9.09
N LEU A 249 1.68 -4.51 9.55
CA LEU A 249 0.29 -4.62 10.02
C LEU A 249 -0.65 -5.02 8.88
N GLY A 250 -0.54 -4.41 7.70
CA GLY A 250 -1.34 -4.75 6.52
C GLY A 250 -1.19 -6.21 6.10
N ARG A 251 0.05 -6.72 6.12
CA ARG A 251 0.34 -8.15 5.93
C ARG A 251 -0.34 -9.02 6.99
N TRP A 252 -0.30 -8.63 8.27
CA TRP A 252 -1.01 -9.34 9.34
C TRP A 252 -2.52 -9.37 9.12
N MET A 253 -3.09 -8.27 8.63
CA MET A 253 -4.51 -8.15 8.26
C MET A 253 -4.84 -8.82 6.91
N ARG A 254 -3.86 -9.53 6.29
CA ARG A 254 -3.98 -10.22 5.00
C ARG A 254 -4.43 -9.31 3.85
N MET A 255 -4.01 -8.05 3.90
CA MET A 255 -4.25 -7.06 2.85
C MET A 255 -3.11 -7.03 1.84
N PHE A 256 -3.43 -6.73 0.59
CA PHE A 256 -2.45 -6.48 -0.46
C PHE A 256 -1.97 -5.03 -0.39
N VAL A 257 -0.87 -4.83 0.33
CA VAL A 257 -0.27 -3.50 0.47
C VAL A 257 0.43 -3.12 -0.83
N ILE A 258 -0.02 -2.02 -1.45
CA ILE A 258 0.61 -1.55 -2.68
C ILE A 258 2.09 -1.21 -2.43
N PRO A 259 2.97 -1.40 -3.42
CA PRO A 259 4.40 -1.16 -3.19
C PRO A 259 4.71 0.31 -2.96
N ASN A 260 4.04 1.23 -3.66
CA ASN A 260 4.25 2.65 -3.48
C ASN A 260 3.71 3.13 -2.13
N GLN A 261 4.38 4.12 -1.54
CA GLN A 261 4.04 4.67 -0.24
C GLN A 261 4.45 6.14 -0.15
N SER A 262 3.75 6.91 0.68
CA SER A 262 4.04 8.32 0.93
C SER A 262 4.59 8.55 2.33
N SER A 263 5.69 9.29 2.46
CA SER A 263 6.21 9.77 3.74
C SER A 263 6.49 11.26 3.61
N VAL A 264 5.71 12.08 4.35
CA VAL A 264 5.77 13.54 4.27
C VAL A 264 6.58 14.08 5.46
N PRO A 265 7.85 14.50 5.24
CA PRO A 265 8.66 15.15 6.26
C PRO A 265 8.19 16.57 6.56
N GLN A 266 8.54 17.07 7.74
CA GLN A 266 8.28 18.44 8.18
C GLN A 266 6.86 18.89 7.81
N ALA A 267 5.86 18.06 8.10
CA ALA A 267 4.51 18.20 7.55
C ALA A 267 3.90 19.59 7.79
N TYR A 268 4.27 20.25 8.90
CA TYR A 268 3.84 21.62 9.21
C TYR A 268 4.20 22.67 8.14
N THR A 269 5.22 22.41 7.31
CA THR A 269 5.62 23.29 6.20
C THR A 269 4.86 23.01 4.90
N GLN A 270 4.33 21.79 4.78
CA GLN A 270 3.79 21.23 3.53
C GLN A 270 2.32 21.58 3.30
N PHE A 271 1.64 22.13 4.29
CA PHE A 271 0.24 22.55 4.18
C PHE A 271 0.09 24.07 4.26
N THR A 272 -0.92 24.62 3.57
CA THR A 272 -1.30 26.04 3.63
C THR A 272 -1.92 26.40 4.98
N SER A 273 -2.13 27.71 5.24
CA SER A 273 -2.84 28.18 6.43
C SER A 273 -4.32 27.75 6.40
N GLU A 274 -5.01 27.86 7.53
CA GLU A 274 -6.43 27.46 7.61
C GLU A 274 -7.33 28.41 6.82
N GLU A 275 -6.87 29.63 6.57
CA GLU A 275 -7.59 30.72 5.91
C GLU A 275 -7.27 30.85 4.41
N ASP A 276 -6.55 29.88 3.84
CA ASP A 276 -6.14 29.91 2.44
C ASP A 276 -7.34 29.78 1.48
N ALA A 277 -7.27 30.47 0.33
CA ALA A 277 -8.35 30.59 -0.64
C ALA A 277 -8.79 29.24 -1.25
N GLU A 278 -7.94 28.21 -1.27
CA GLU A 278 -8.28 26.88 -1.81
C GLU A 278 -8.93 25.95 -0.77
N GLY A 279 -9.75 26.52 0.12
CA GLY A 279 -10.47 25.80 1.19
C GLY A 279 -9.64 25.55 2.45
N GLY A 280 -8.48 26.19 2.59
CA GLY A 280 -7.62 26.07 3.77
C GLY A 280 -6.93 24.71 3.94
N SER A 281 -5.77 24.71 4.61
CA SER A 281 -5.06 23.49 5.02
C SER A 281 -4.78 22.48 3.88
N ARG A 282 -4.48 23.00 2.68
CA ARG A 282 -4.19 22.22 1.47
C ARG A 282 -2.72 21.92 1.31
N MET A 283 -2.40 20.82 0.64
CA MET A 283 -1.01 20.43 0.39
C MET A 283 -0.37 21.32 -0.69
N LYS A 284 0.75 21.95 -0.33
CA LYS A 284 1.54 22.80 -1.22
C LYS A 284 2.22 21.97 -2.32
N PRO A 285 2.49 22.56 -3.50
CA PRO A 285 3.23 21.88 -4.56
C PRO A 285 4.60 21.40 -4.06
N SER A 286 4.85 20.10 -4.13
CA SER A 286 6.12 19.46 -3.77
C SER A 286 6.17 18.03 -4.31
N GLY A 287 7.36 17.42 -4.35
CA GLY A 287 7.49 16.00 -4.73
C GLY A 287 6.72 15.05 -3.80
N ASN A 288 6.44 15.45 -2.55
CA ASN A 288 5.57 14.70 -1.65
C ASN A 288 4.10 14.74 -2.10
N ARG A 289 3.69 15.85 -2.72
CA ARG A 289 2.35 16.00 -3.30
C ARG A 289 2.20 15.12 -4.53
N ASP A 290 3.20 15.08 -5.39
CA ASP A 290 3.19 14.17 -6.54
C ASP A 290 3.20 12.71 -6.09
N ARG A 291 3.98 12.39 -5.04
CA ARG A 291 4.03 11.03 -4.49
C ARG A 291 2.68 10.54 -3.96
N ILE A 292 1.87 11.39 -3.30
CA ILE A 292 0.54 10.95 -2.85
C ILE A 292 -0.39 10.70 -4.03
N VAL A 293 -0.28 11.45 -5.12
CA VAL A 293 -1.02 11.20 -6.36
C VAL A 293 -0.64 9.85 -6.96
N ASP A 294 0.66 9.56 -7.09
CA ASP A 294 1.14 8.27 -7.59
C ASP A 294 0.62 7.10 -6.74
N CYS A 295 0.58 7.25 -5.41
CA CYS A 295 0.06 6.22 -4.50
C CYS A 295 -1.44 5.98 -4.71
N MET A 296 -2.25 7.03 -4.89
CA MET A 296 -3.69 6.90 -5.08
C MET A 296 -4.03 6.35 -6.47
N GLU A 297 -3.29 6.73 -7.50
CA GLU A 297 -3.39 6.12 -8.82
C GLU A 297 -3.08 4.62 -8.78
N GLU A 298 -1.95 4.26 -8.17
CA GLU A 298 -1.53 2.87 -8.04
C GLU A 298 -2.57 2.06 -7.25
N PHE A 299 -3.08 2.62 -6.15
CA PHE A 299 -4.14 2.02 -5.36
C PHE A 299 -5.37 1.69 -6.20
N VAL A 300 -5.89 2.63 -7.00
CA VAL A 300 -7.06 2.37 -7.86
C VAL A 300 -6.77 1.27 -8.87
N LYS A 301 -5.64 1.35 -9.59
CA LYS A 301 -5.24 0.34 -10.58
C LYS A 301 -5.15 -1.06 -9.97
N PHE A 302 -4.51 -1.20 -8.80
CA PHE A 302 -4.42 -2.50 -8.10
C PHE A 302 -5.78 -2.97 -7.56
N THR A 303 -6.62 -2.06 -7.06
CA THR A 303 -7.94 -2.44 -6.52
C THR A 303 -8.84 -2.99 -7.62
N ILE A 304 -8.83 -2.37 -8.81
CA ILE A 304 -9.54 -2.87 -10.00
C ILE A 304 -9.05 -4.29 -10.36
N LEU A 305 -7.73 -4.49 -10.41
CA LEU A 305 -7.15 -5.79 -10.75
C LEU A 305 -7.50 -6.88 -9.72
N MET A 306 -7.46 -6.53 -8.43
CA MET A 306 -7.60 -7.49 -7.34
C MET A 306 -9.06 -7.83 -7.05
N ARG A 307 -10.00 -6.86 -7.16
CA ARG A 307 -11.40 -7.07 -6.77
C ARG A 307 -12.09 -8.17 -7.57
N ALA A 308 -11.73 -8.33 -8.85
CA ALA A 308 -12.23 -9.41 -9.71
C ALA A 308 -11.85 -10.81 -9.18
N GLN A 309 -10.84 -10.90 -8.32
CA GLN A 309 -10.27 -12.15 -7.81
C GLN A 309 -10.45 -12.31 -6.30
N PHE A 310 -11.20 -11.42 -5.63
CA PHE A 310 -11.37 -11.47 -4.18
C PHE A 310 -11.93 -12.80 -3.67
N GLY A 311 -12.86 -13.44 -4.39
CA GLY A 311 -13.38 -14.77 -4.01
C GLY A 311 -12.29 -15.86 -4.00
N VAL A 312 -11.42 -15.84 -4.99
CA VAL A 312 -10.29 -16.79 -5.12
C VAL A 312 -9.26 -16.54 -4.01
N PHE A 313 -8.89 -15.28 -3.75
CA PHE A 313 -7.90 -14.93 -2.73
C PHE A 313 -8.42 -15.01 -1.29
N SER A 314 -9.73 -14.87 -1.10
CA SER A 314 -10.35 -14.96 0.23
C SER A 314 -10.66 -16.40 0.63
N GLY A 315 -10.54 -17.37 -0.30
CA GLY A 315 -10.78 -18.78 -0.05
C GLY A 315 -12.26 -19.14 0.14
N GLU A 316 -13.17 -18.27 -0.31
CA GLU A 316 -14.63 -18.52 -0.20
C GLU A 316 -15.12 -19.59 -1.19
N GLY A 317 -14.25 -20.09 -2.07
CA GLY A 317 -14.57 -21.06 -3.12
C GLY A 317 -14.38 -22.55 -2.81
N GLU A 318 -13.81 -22.96 -1.66
CA GLU A 318 -13.51 -24.39 -1.40
C GLU A 318 -14.07 -24.96 -0.07
N GLU A 319 -14.72 -24.15 0.77
CA GLU A 319 -15.42 -24.66 1.98
C GLU A 319 -16.89 -25.07 1.70
N GLY A 320 -17.34 -25.05 0.44
CA GLY A 320 -18.69 -25.44 0.01
C GLY A 320 -18.88 -26.94 -0.30
N GLY A 321 -17.90 -27.78 0.02
CA GLY A 321 -17.92 -29.23 -0.21
C GLY A 321 -17.98 -30.07 1.08
N GLY A 322 -18.46 -29.51 2.18
CA GLY A 322 -18.78 -30.28 3.38
C GLY A 322 -20.12 -30.99 3.19
N GLY A 323 -20.10 -32.20 2.65
CA GLY A 323 -21.26 -33.08 2.68
C GLY A 323 -21.80 -33.21 4.09
N GLU A 324 -23.12 -33.29 4.22
CA GLU A 324 -23.85 -33.57 5.46
C GLU A 324 -23.33 -34.86 6.10
N GLY A 325 -22.28 -34.73 6.91
CA GLY A 325 -21.79 -35.75 7.81
C GLY A 325 -22.46 -35.55 9.15
N GLU A 326 -23.56 -36.28 9.36
CA GLU A 326 -24.23 -36.45 10.64
C GLU A 326 -23.20 -36.74 11.75
N ILE A 327 -22.98 -35.76 12.64
CA ILE A 327 -22.18 -35.97 13.85
C ILE A 327 -23.04 -36.79 14.81
N VAL A 328 -22.90 -38.11 14.74
CA VAL A 328 -23.43 -39.01 15.75
C VAL A 328 -22.52 -38.93 16.98
N GLU A 329 -22.96 -38.17 17.99
CA GLU A 329 -22.36 -38.23 19.32
C GLU A 329 -22.56 -39.65 19.89
N ARG A 330 -21.48 -40.43 19.95
CA ARG A 330 -21.44 -41.63 20.79
C ARG A 330 -20.96 -41.22 22.17
N GLU A 331 -21.89 -41.19 23.13
CA GLU A 331 -21.55 -41.24 24.55
C GLU A 331 -20.72 -42.49 24.84
N GLY A 332 -19.55 -42.28 25.43
CA GLY A 332 -18.65 -43.33 25.89
C GLY A 332 -17.97 -42.88 27.16
N GLU A 333 -18.47 -43.38 28.28
CA GLU A 333 -17.89 -43.24 29.61
C GLU A 333 -16.42 -43.69 29.65
N GLY A 334 -15.59 -42.97 30.43
CA GLY A 334 -14.44 -43.57 31.09
C GLY A 334 -13.06 -42.94 30.83
N GLY A 335 -12.52 -42.33 31.88
CA GLY A 335 -11.11 -42.56 32.25
C GLY A 335 -10.07 -41.59 31.69
N CYS A 336 -9.71 -40.62 32.52
CA CYS A 336 -8.49 -39.83 32.38
C CYS A 336 -7.23 -40.72 32.46
N LYS A 337 -6.37 -40.69 31.43
CA LYS A 337 -4.95 -41.06 31.51
C LYS A 337 -4.17 -40.43 30.36
N GLY A 338 -3.27 -39.51 30.69
CA GLY A 338 -2.38 -38.86 29.73
C GLY A 338 -1.37 -39.83 29.12
N LYS A 339 -1.01 -39.53 27.87
CA LYS A 339 0.31 -39.79 27.28
C LYS A 339 0.49 -38.83 26.11
N CYS A 340 1.57 -38.04 26.17
CA CYS A 340 2.08 -37.30 25.04
C CYS A 340 2.37 -38.27 23.88
N THR A 341 1.85 -37.96 22.70
CA THR A 341 2.38 -38.48 21.44
C THR A 341 2.47 -37.32 20.46
N ASP A 342 3.67 -37.14 19.92
CA ASP A 342 4.04 -36.18 18.89
C ASP A 342 3.00 -36.09 17.77
N VAL A 343 2.63 -34.86 17.40
CA VAL A 343 1.94 -34.58 16.14
C VAL A 343 2.90 -33.78 15.27
N SER A 344 3.75 -34.52 14.55
CA SER A 344 4.39 -34.05 13.33
C SER A 344 3.45 -34.33 12.16
N ASP A 345 2.42 -33.52 11.98
CA ASP A 345 1.61 -33.53 10.75
C ASP A 345 1.77 -32.19 10.01
N THR A 346 2.79 -32.19 9.16
CA THR A 346 2.94 -31.25 8.05
C THR A 346 1.81 -31.50 7.05
N ALA A 347 0.84 -30.60 7.00
CA ALA A 347 -0.10 -30.53 5.88
C ALA A 347 0.66 -30.05 4.64
N VAL A 348 1.14 -31.00 3.82
CA VAL A 348 1.69 -30.72 2.49
C VAL A 348 0.51 -30.47 1.55
N LEU A 349 0.26 -29.19 1.24
CA LEU A 349 -0.64 -28.79 0.15
C LEU A 349 -0.06 -29.28 -1.18
N LYS A 350 -0.62 -30.37 -1.70
CA LYS A 350 -0.25 -30.95 -2.99
C LYS A 350 -1.10 -30.28 -4.07
N TRP A 351 -0.57 -29.21 -4.67
CA TRP A 351 -1.17 -28.57 -5.84
C TRP A 351 -1.12 -29.54 -7.02
N ARG A 352 -2.29 -29.93 -7.54
CA ARG A 352 -2.42 -30.75 -8.76
C ARG A 352 -2.45 -29.78 -9.95
N ALA A 353 -1.46 -29.88 -10.83
CA ALA A 353 -1.23 -28.94 -11.93
C ALA A 353 -2.12 -29.19 -13.18
N GLU A 354 -3.27 -29.86 -13.06
CA GLU A 354 -3.99 -30.40 -14.23
C GLU A 354 -5.44 -29.92 -14.41
N GLU A 355 -5.89 -28.86 -13.71
CA GLU A 355 -7.22 -28.27 -13.94
C GLU A 355 -7.14 -26.79 -14.30
N PHE A 356 -6.64 -26.49 -15.51
CA PHE A 356 -6.81 -25.20 -16.19
C PHE A 356 -7.24 -25.42 -17.65
N PRO A 357 -8.53 -25.68 -17.94
CA PRO A 357 -9.01 -25.68 -19.31
C PRO A 357 -9.49 -24.27 -19.70
N PHE A 358 -8.61 -23.25 -19.70
CA PHE A 358 -8.81 -22.00 -20.45
C PHE A 358 -7.52 -21.16 -20.49
N LEU A 359 -6.55 -21.57 -21.31
CA LEU A 359 -5.39 -20.72 -21.64
C LEU A 359 -4.85 -20.96 -23.07
N THR A 360 -5.68 -21.51 -23.94
CA THR A 360 -5.33 -21.74 -25.35
C THR A 360 -6.50 -21.41 -26.29
N SER A 361 -6.85 -20.12 -26.40
CA SER A 361 -7.38 -19.51 -27.63
C SER A 361 -7.70 -18.03 -27.38
N ASP A 362 -7.07 -17.15 -28.16
CA ASP A 362 -7.36 -15.73 -28.36
C ASP A 362 -7.46 -14.82 -27.13
N ILE A 363 -6.29 -14.36 -26.67
CA ILE A 363 -6.14 -13.02 -26.07
C ILE A 363 -5.21 -12.22 -26.98
N SER A 364 -5.75 -11.78 -28.11
CA SER A 364 -5.20 -10.65 -28.85
C SER A 364 -5.64 -9.36 -28.15
N SER A 365 -4.66 -8.50 -27.84
CA SER A 365 -4.76 -7.11 -27.37
C SER A 365 -5.51 -6.84 -26.07
N GLU A 366 -4.77 -6.82 -24.95
CA GLU A 366 -4.67 -5.69 -24.01
C GLU A 366 -3.85 -6.13 -22.79
N ARG A 367 -2.59 -5.68 -22.69
CA ARG A 367 -1.71 -5.94 -21.54
C ARG A 367 -1.69 -4.70 -20.64
N LEU A 368 -2.28 -4.80 -19.46
CA LEU A 368 -2.12 -3.84 -18.36
C LEU A 368 -0.71 -3.99 -17.76
N LEU A 369 0.16 -2.99 -18.01
CA LEU A 369 1.48 -2.88 -17.38
C LEU A 369 1.53 -1.65 -16.46
N PHE A 370 1.93 -1.89 -15.21
CA PHE A 370 2.13 -0.86 -14.19
C PHE A 370 3.57 -0.32 -14.26
N GLN A 371 3.73 1.01 -14.26
CA GLN A 371 5.02 1.69 -14.33
C GLN A 371 5.27 2.51 -13.05
N TYR A 372 6.47 2.40 -12.48
CA TYR A 372 6.96 3.27 -11.40
C TYR A 372 7.67 4.48 -12.00
N ARG A 373 7.31 5.70 -11.56
CA ARG A 373 8.10 6.91 -11.82
C ARG A 373 9.20 7.04 -10.76
N TYR A 374 10.44 7.06 -11.22
CA TYR A 374 11.58 7.54 -10.44
C TYR A 374 11.72 9.04 -10.72
N ILE A 375 11.70 9.87 -9.67
CA ILE A 375 12.02 11.30 -9.77
C ILE A 375 13.48 11.45 -9.27
N PRO A 376 14.36 12.15 -10.01
CA PRO A 376 15.79 12.25 -9.71
C PRO A 376 16.14 12.96 -8.40
#